data_AF-A0A926HAG2-F1
#
_entry.id   AF-A0A926HAG2-F1
#
_cell.length_a   1.000
_cell.length_b   1.000
_cell.length_c   1.000
_cell.angle_alpha   90.00
_cell.angle_beta   90.00
_cell.angle_gamma   90.00
#
_symmetry.space_group_name_H-M   'P 1'
#
loop_
_entity.id
_entity.type
_entity.pdbx_description
1 polymer ?
#
loop_
_entity_poly.entity_id
_entity_poly.type
_entity_poly.pdbx_seq_one_letter_code
_entity_poly.pdbx_strand_id
1 'polypeptide(L)'
;MTDQLVLPCQLTRIVPGALHADGRRYLPTLVLRLADGFELGVVDRHHRVGPEQAGRVGVARLVFLLSRIRQQVAPFHQGLQAASGANPPHMRPLAAGKLLAVPSWQHGRGVLPYETLYTELLLDLGVGVVGVRTNATAPSIAALLGTDQLHPGDWVTLDRSRIDILGFES
;
A
#
# COMPACT_ATOMS: atom_id res chain seq x y z
N MET A 1 3.37 -15.39 -0.07
CA MET A 1 3.09 -14.01 0.41
C MET A 1 1.63 -13.63 0.13
N THR A 2 1.12 -13.82 -1.09
CA THR A 2 -0.24 -13.39 -1.48
C THR A 2 -1.37 -13.91 -0.58
N ASP A 3 -1.30 -15.15 -0.09
CA ASP A 3 -2.34 -15.72 0.78
C ASP A 3 -2.34 -15.15 2.21
N GLN A 4 -1.28 -14.43 2.60
CA GLN A 4 -1.22 -13.71 3.88
C GLN A 4 -1.77 -12.29 3.77
N LEU A 5 -2.11 -11.84 2.56
CA LEU A 5 -2.66 -10.51 2.30
C LEU A 5 -4.17 -10.58 2.47
N VAL A 6 -4.66 -10.10 3.60
CA VAL A 6 -6.06 -10.21 3.99
C VAL A 6 -6.54 -8.84 4.45
N LEU A 7 -7.23 -8.12 3.57
CA LEU A 7 -7.92 -6.88 3.93
C LEU A 7 -9.43 -7.06 3.71
N PRO A 8 -10.21 -7.34 4.77
CA PRO A 8 -11.66 -7.37 4.70
C PRO A 8 -12.21 -6.00 4.28
N CYS A 9 -13.05 -5.98 3.26
CA CYS A 9 -13.65 -4.75 2.75
C CYS A 9 -14.92 -5.03 1.92
N GLN A 10 -15.59 -3.96 1.53
CA GLN A 10 -16.60 -3.99 0.48
C GLN A 10 -16.06 -3.30 -0.76
N LEU A 11 -16.10 -3.97 -1.91
CA LEU A 11 -15.88 -3.31 -3.19
C LEU A 11 -17.14 -2.50 -3.53
N THR A 12 -17.16 -1.20 -3.27
CA THR A 12 -18.39 -0.40 -3.38
C THR A 12 -18.70 -0.01 -4.82
N ARG A 13 -17.70 0.38 -5.59
CA ARG A 13 -17.86 0.83 -6.98
C ARG A 13 -16.56 0.73 -7.77
N ILE A 14 -16.70 0.67 -9.09
CA ILE A 14 -15.60 0.81 -10.05
C ILE A 14 -15.80 2.14 -10.79
N VAL A 15 -14.86 3.07 -10.63
CA VAL A 15 -14.89 4.36 -11.30
C VAL A 15 -14.08 4.24 -12.59
N PRO A 16 -14.68 4.47 -13.77
CA PRO A 16 -13.95 4.46 -15.04
C PRO A 16 -12.79 5.46 -15.02
N GLY A 17 -11.64 5.05 -15.55
CA GLY A 17 -10.51 5.97 -15.69
C GLY A 17 -10.85 7.11 -16.66
N ALA A 18 -10.22 8.27 -16.43
CA ALA A 18 -10.39 9.43 -17.28
C ALA A 18 -9.99 9.13 -18.73
N LEU A 19 -10.57 9.88 -19.67
CA LEU A 19 -10.22 9.77 -21.08
C LEU A 19 -8.96 10.60 -21.37
N HIS A 20 -7.98 10.01 -22.04
CA HIS A 20 -6.86 10.72 -22.62
C HIS A 20 -7.26 11.44 -23.92
N ALA A 21 -6.46 12.43 -24.31
CA ALA A 21 -6.63 13.14 -25.58
C ALA A 21 -6.54 12.21 -26.82
N ASP A 22 -5.91 11.03 -26.69
CA ASP A 22 -5.79 10.02 -27.74
C ASP A 22 -6.98 9.04 -27.80
N GLY A 23 -8.01 9.25 -26.98
CA GLY A 23 -9.20 8.40 -26.90
C GLY A 23 -9.06 7.15 -26.03
N ARG A 24 -7.90 6.87 -25.46
CA ARG A 24 -7.71 5.75 -24.50
C ARG A 24 -8.13 6.17 -23.09
N ARG A 25 -8.42 5.21 -22.22
CA ARG A 25 -8.72 5.48 -20.80
C ARG A 25 -7.53 5.16 -19.92
N TYR A 26 -7.36 5.97 -18.86
CA TYR A 26 -6.56 5.55 -17.71
C TYR A 26 -7.17 4.29 -17.08
N LEU A 27 -6.38 3.60 -16.25
CA LEU A 27 -6.88 2.46 -15.48
C LEU A 27 -8.06 2.87 -14.58
N PRO A 28 -9.07 2.03 -14.43
CA PRO A 28 -10.18 2.29 -13.52
C PRO A 28 -9.70 2.30 -12.07
N THR A 29 -10.42 3.03 -11.24
CA THR A 29 -10.24 3.02 -9.78
C THR A 29 -11.30 2.13 -9.16
N LEU A 30 -10.87 1.10 -8.43
CA LEU A 30 -11.73 0.34 -7.55
C LEU A 30 -11.84 1.08 -6.22
N VAL A 31 -13.04 1.22 -5.68
CA VAL A 31 -13.25 1.82 -4.36
C VAL A 31 -13.59 0.72 -3.36
N LEU A 32 -12.70 0.55 -2.40
CA LEU A 32 -12.87 -0.39 -1.29
C LEU A 32 -13.29 0.39 -0.04
N ARG A 33 -14.38 -0.02 0.59
CA ARG A 33 -14.81 0.52 1.88
C ARG A 33 -14.43 -0.44 2.99
N LEU A 34 -13.70 0.07 3.99
CA LEU A 34 -13.32 -0.68 5.17
C LEU A 34 -14.42 -0.63 6.24
N ALA A 35 -14.29 -1.44 7.29
CA ALA A 35 -15.30 -1.56 8.35
C ALA A 35 -15.54 -0.24 9.11
N ASP A 36 -14.53 0.60 9.21
CA ASP A 36 -14.59 1.94 9.82
C ASP A 36 -15.17 3.02 8.87
N GLY A 37 -15.58 2.62 7.66
CA GLY A 37 -16.10 3.52 6.64
C GLY A 37 -15.02 4.18 5.77
N PHE A 38 -13.73 3.91 5.99
CA PHE A 38 -12.66 4.46 5.19
C PHE A 38 -12.78 4.00 3.73
N GLU A 39 -12.89 4.94 2.79
CA GLU A 39 -12.92 4.64 1.35
C GLU A 39 -11.50 4.72 0.78
N LEU A 40 -10.94 3.56 0.45
CA LEU A 40 -9.65 3.40 -0.18
C LEU A 40 -9.81 3.23 -1.69
N GLY A 41 -9.07 4.04 -2.45
CA GLY A 41 -9.00 3.88 -3.90
C GLY A 41 -7.79 3.05 -4.32
N VAL A 42 -8.02 2.00 -5.11
CA VAL A 42 -6.98 1.07 -5.55
C VAL A 42 -7.02 0.86 -7.06
N VAL A 43 -5.88 0.48 -7.64
CA VAL A 43 -5.74 0.25 -9.08
C VAL A 43 -5.62 -1.23 -9.38
N ASP A 44 -6.33 -1.69 -10.39
CA ASP A 44 -6.18 -3.05 -10.92
C ASP A 44 -5.46 -3.04 -12.26
N ARG A 45 -4.13 -3.19 -12.22
CA ARG A 45 -3.29 -3.25 -13.42
C ARG A 45 -3.45 -4.54 -14.22
N HIS A 46 -3.98 -5.58 -13.58
CA HIS A 46 -3.97 -6.93 -14.12
C HIS A 46 -5.37 -7.46 -14.43
N HIS A 47 -6.38 -6.57 -14.36
CA HIS A 47 -7.78 -6.89 -14.66
C HIS A 47 -8.28 -8.13 -13.90
N ARG A 48 -7.94 -8.21 -12.61
CA ARG A 48 -8.31 -9.30 -11.70
C ARG A 48 -9.72 -9.18 -11.14
N VAL A 49 -10.25 -7.97 -11.07
CA VAL A 49 -11.54 -7.66 -10.45
C VAL A 49 -12.51 -7.22 -11.54
N GLY A 50 -13.55 -8.02 -11.74
CA GLY A 50 -14.59 -7.74 -12.72
C GLY A 50 -15.71 -6.83 -12.17
N PRO A 51 -16.47 -6.17 -13.05
CA PRO A 51 -17.58 -5.31 -12.67
C PRO A 51 -18.69 -6.01 -11.88
N GLU A 52 -18.86 -7.32 -12.05
CA GLU A 52 -19.83 -8.16 -11.34
C GLU A 52 -19.57 -8.30 -9.83
N GLN A 53 -18.39 -7.91 -9.38
CA GLN A 53 -17.98 -7.93 -7.98
C GLN A 53 -18.35 -6.63 -7.26
N ALA A 54 -18.73 -5.57 -7.99
CA ALA A 54 -19.16 -4.32 -7.38
C ALA A 54 -20.38 -4.52 -6.46
N GLY A 55 -20.33 -3.91 -5.29
CA GLY A 55 -21.29 -4.07 -4.20
C GLY A 55 -20.98 -5.19 -3.21
N ARG A 56 -20.07 -6.13 -3.53
CA ARG A 56 -19.81 -7.31 -2.69
C ARG A 56 -18.87 -7.01 -1.52
N VAL A 57 -19.11 -7.70 -0.41
CA VAL A 57 -18.17 -7.80 0.71
C VAL A 57 -17.23 -8.97 0.44
N GLY A 58 -15.96 -8.83 0.81
CA GLY A 58 -14.96 -9.86 0.57
C GLY A 58 -13.60 -9.48 1.17
N VAL A 59 -12.57 -10.16 0.69
CA VAL A 59 -11.17 -9.94 1.07
C VAL A 59 -10.39 -9.43 -0.14
N ALA A 60 -9.84 -8.23 -0.03
CA ALA A 60 -8.89 -7.69 -0.99
C ALA A 60 -7.46 -8.06 -0.63
N ARG A 61 -6.69 -8.48 -1.64
CA ARG A 61 -5.25 -8.75 -1.52
C ARG A 61 -4.50 -7.56 -2.10
N LEU A 62 -3.98 -6.67 -1.25
CA LEU A 62 -3.38 -5.40 -1.69
C LEU A 62 -1.86 -5.38 -1.55
N VAL A 63 -1.21 -4.67 -2.47
CA VAL A 63 0.20 -4.30 -2.37
C VAL A 63 0.37 -2.79 -2.49
N PHE A 64 1.08 -2.22 -1.52
CA PHE A 64 1.51 -0.84 -1.47
C PHE A 64 2.86 -0.72 -2.17
N LEU A 65 2.86 -0.01 -3.29
CA LEU A 65 4.01 0.16 -4.17
C LEU A 65 4.59 1.55 -4.03
N LEU A 66 5.90 1.67 -4.23
CA LEU A 66 6.60 2.96 -4.29
C LEU A 66 6.43 3.81 -3.01
N SER A 67 6.15 3.15 -1.89
CA SER A 67 5.95 3.78 -0.59
C SER A 67 7.25 4.38 -0.08
N ARG A 68 7.16 5.52 0.58
CA ARG A 68 8.20 5.97 1.51
C ARG A 68 7.94 5.33 2.86
N ILE A 69 8.90 4.57 3.36
CA ILE A 69 8.83 3.91 4.67
C ILE A 69 9.56 4.78 5.69
N ARG A 70 9.00 4.90 6.90
CA ARG A 70 9.67 5.45 8.08
C ARG A 70 9.32 4.64 9.31
N GLN A 71 10.30 4.32 10.15
CA GLN A 71 10.05 3.72 11.45
C GLN A 71 9.32 4.72 12.36
N GLN A 72 8.33 4.22 13.09
CA GLN A 72 7.61 4.98 14.09
C GLN A 72 8.44 5.06 15.38
N VAL A 73 8.27 6.17 16.08
CA VAL A 73 8.66 6.31 17.48
C VAL A 73 7.38 6.32 18.30
N ALA A 74 7.42 5.75 19.51
CA ALA A 74 6.25 5.72 20.39
C ALA A 74 5.69 7.14 20.64
N PRO A 75 4.35 7.32 20.70
CA PRO A 75 3.32 6.28 20.67
C PRO A 75 3.11 5.69 19.27
N PHE A 76 2.88 4.38 19.23
CA PHE A 76 2.67 3.67 17.97
C PHE A 76 1.21 3.73 17.52
N HIS A 77 1.01 3.79 16.20
CA HIS A 77 -0.30 3.87 15.56
C HIS A 77 -0.46 2.79 14.48
N GLN A 78 -1.68 2.27 14.36
CA GLN A 78 -2.12 1.44 13.23
C GLN A 78 -3.29 2.10 12.51
N GLY A 79 -3.44 1.79 11.23
CA GLY A 79 -4.59 2.15 10.43
C GLY A 79 -4.24 3.00 9.21
N LEU A 80 -5.29 3.46 8.54
CA LEU A 80 -5.20 4.36 7.39
C LEU A 80 -5.69 5.74 7.79
N GLN A 81 -4.99 6.76 7.34
CA GLN A 81 -5.38 8.16 7.53
C GLN A 81 -5.41 8.87 6.17
N ALA A 82 -6.46 9.65 5.97
CA ALA A 82 -6.58 10.51 4.80
C ALA A 82 -5.46 11.55 4.81
N ALA A 83 -4.95 11.89 3.63
CA ALA A 83 -4.17 13.11 3.49
C ALA A 83 -5.06 14.32 3.82
N SER A 84 -4.51 15.32 4.50
CA SER A 84 -5.26 16.52 4.89
C SER A 84 -5.95 17.16 3.67
N GLY A 85 -7.26 17.41 3.79
CA GLY A 85 -8.08 18.00 2.72
C GLY A 85 -8.41 17.08 1.54
N ALA A 86 -8.04 15.79 1.58
CA ALA A 86 -8.39 14.85 0.53
C ALA A 86 -9.81 14.32 0.70
N ASN A 87 -10.62 14.40 -0.36
CA ASN A 87 -11.92 13.74 -0.41
C ASN A 87 -11.78 12.25 -0.75
N PRO A 88 -12.69 11.39 -0.28
CA PRO A 88 -12.72 9.99 -0.68
C PRO A 88 -13.06 9.82 -2.18
N PRO A 89 -12.59 8.75 -2.84
CA PRO A 89 -11.75 7.70 -2.28
C PRO A 89 -10.29 8.13 -2.13
N HIS A 90 -9.65 7.72 -1.03
CA HIS A 90 -8.27 8.08 -0.74
C HIS A 90 -7.30 7.18 -1.53
N MET A 91 -6.65 7.75 -2.54
CA MET A 91 -5.71 7.03 -3.41
C MET A 91 -4.31 6.88 -2.81
N ARG A 92 -3.96 7.72 -1.83
CA ARG A 92 -2.62 7.82 -1.23
C ARG A 92 -2.73 8.13 0.27
N PRO A 93 -3.37 7.26 1.07
CA PRO A 93 -3.43 7.46 2.50
C PRO A 93 -2.03 7.39 3.12
N LEU A 94 -1.89 8.00 4.30
CA LEU A 94 -0.85 7.60 5.23
C LEU A 94 -1.30 6.27 5.83
N ALA A 95 -0.45 5.24 5.73
CA ALA A 95 -0.69 3.96 6.37
C ALA A 95 0.28 3.76 7.52
N ALA A 96 -0.21 3.28 8.65
CA ALA A 96 0.59 2.99 9.84
C ALA A 96 0.31 1.56 10.27
N GLY A 97 1.34 0.83 10.69
CA GLY A 97 1.17 -0.57 11.06
C GLY A 97 2.41 -1.20 11.66
N LYS A 98 2.24 -2.47 12.06
CA LYS A 98 3.29 -3.32 12.62
C LYS A 98 3.77 -4.31 11.57
N LEU A 99 5.08 -4.46 11.42
CA LEU A 99 5.68 -5.41 10.51
C LEU A 99 5.50 -6.84 11.03
N LEU A 100 4.90 -7.68 10.20
CA LEU A 100 4.76 -9.11 10.46
C LEU A 100 5.94 -9.90 9.88
N ALA A 101 6.45 -9.47 8.73
CA ALA A 101 7.57 -10.11 8.06
C ALA A 101 8.32 -9.13 7.15
N VAL A 102 9.60 -9.44 6.88
CA VAL A 102 10.44 -8.77 5.89
C VAL A 102 10.93 -9.80 4.87
N PRO A 103 10.09 -10.23 3.91
CA PRO A 103 10.46 -11.25 2.92
C PRO A 103 11.72 -10.93 2.10
N SER A 104 11.98 -9.65 1.84
CA SER A 104 13.16 -9.23 1.08
C SER A 104 13.76 -7.96 1.66
N TRP A 105 15.07 -7.96 1.83
CA TRP A 105 15.88 -6.82 2.21
C TRP A 105 17.16 -6.82 1.40
N GLN A 106 17.21 -6.02 0.35
CA GLN A 106 18.36 -5.94 -0.56
C GLN A 106 18.92 -4.53 -0.47
N HIS A 107 19.85 -4.34 0.46
CA HIS A 107 20.60 -3.11 0.61
C HIS A 107 21.87 -3.20 -0.24
N GLY A 108 22.01 -2.28 -1.19
CA GLY A 108 23.19 -2.14 -2.02
C GLY A 108 23.85 -0.78 -1.84
N ARG A 109 25.17 -0.77 -1.70
CA ARG A 109 26.01 0.41 -1.84
C ARG A 109 26.89 0.24 -3.07
N GLY A 110 26.70 1.12 -4.06
CA GLY A 110 27.45 1.10 -5.31
C GLY A 110 28.69 2.01 -5.25
N VAL A 111 29.17 2.41 -6.43
CA VAL A 111 30.29 3.36 -6.60
C VAL A 111 29.86 4.81 -6.34
N LEU A 112 28.58 5.11 -6.51
CA LEU A 112 28.03 6.44 -6.34
C LEU A 112 27.76 6.75 -4.86
N PRO A 113 27.72 8.03 -4.43
CA PRO A 113 27.59 8.43 -3.03
C PRO A 113 26.16 8.30 -2.52
N TYR A 114 25.49 7.21 -2.87
CA TYR A 114 24.15 6.87 -2.41
C TYR A 114 24.01 5.37 -2.20
N GLU A 115 23.12 5.03 -1.30
CA GLU A 115 22.65 3.70 -0.99
C GLU A 115 21.33 3.43 -1.71
N THR A 116 21.08 2.16 -2.00
CA THR A 116 19.86 1.67 -2.63
C THR A 116 19.26 0.58 -1.76
N LEU A 117 17.95 0.58 -1.62
CA LEU A 117 17.21 -0.46 -0.92
C LEU A 117 16.07 -0.94 -1.80
N TYR A 118 16.01 -2.24 -2.05
CA TYR A 118 14.77 -2.92 -2.41
C TYR A 118 14.26 -3.69 -1.20
N THR A 119 12.98 -3.55 -0.87
CA THR A 119 12.37 -4.32 0.21
C THR A 119 10.95 -4.75 -0.09
N GLU A 120 10.61 -5.92 0.40
CA GLU A 120 9.26 -6.44 0.50
C GLU A 120 8.90 -6.62 1.97
N LEU A 121 7.71 -6.21 2.35
CA LEU A 121 7.22 -6.25 3.74
C LEU A 121 5.80 -6.80 3.80
N LEU A 122 5.48 -7.43 4.92
CA LEU A 122 4.12 -7.76 5.31
C LEU A 122 3.72 -6.85 6.48
N LEU A 123 2.71 -6.01 6.29
CA LEU A 123 2.32 -4.97 7.23
C LEU A 123 0.89 -5.21 7.74
N ASP A 124 0.76 -5.28 9.07
CA ASP A 124 -0.54 -5.29 9.75
C ASP A 124 -0.99 -3.87 10.06
N LEU A 125 -2.09 -3.45 9.42
CA LEU A 125 -2.73 -2.15 9.59
C LEU A 125 -3.77 -2.14 10.72
N GLY A 126 -3.96 -3.25 11.45
CA GLY A 126 -5.00 -3.42 12.47
C GLY A 126 -6.39 -3.71 11.91
N VAL A 127 -6.67 -3.24 10.69
CA VAL A 127 -7.90 -3.56 9.92
C VAL A 127 -7.68 -4.68 8.89
N GLY A 128 -6.44 -5.15 8.75
CA GLY A 128 -6.04 -6.18 7.80
C GLY A 128 -4.56 -6.11 7.46
N VAL A 129 -4.11 -7.08 6.68
CA VAL A 129 -2.71 -7.27 6.30
C VAL A 129 -2.50 -6.95 4.83
N VAL A 130 -1.52 -6.10 4.55
CA VAL A 130 -1.15 -5.70 3.19
C VAL A 130 0.32 -6.00 2.90
N GLY A 131 0.63 -6.18 1.62
CA GLY A 131 2.01 -6.26 1.16
C GLY A 131 2.57 -4.87 0.91
N VAL A 132 3.86 -4.71 1.10
CA VAL A 132 4.61 -3.52 0.65
C VAL A 132 5.72 -3.99 -0.26
N ARG A 133 5.91 -3.32 -1.39
CA ARG A 133 7.06 -3.52 -2.27
C ARG A 133 7.57 -2.16 -2.72
N THR A 134 8.76 -1.79 -2.28
CA THR A 134 9.31 -0.48 -2.60
C THR A 134 10.81 -0.52 -2.87
N ASN A 135 11.25 0.50 -3.59
CA ASN A 135 12.64 0.83 -3.80
C ASN A 135 12.90 2.22 -3.20
N ALA A 136 14.05 2.39 -2.56
CA ALA A 136 14.51 3.68 -2.07
C ALA A 136 15.96 3.90 -2.49
N THR A 137 16.29 5.17 -2.75
CA THR A 137 17.66 5.62 -2.97
C THR A 137 17.89 6.87 -2.13
N ALA A 138 18.96 6.88 -1.34
CA ALA A 138 19.32 8.01 -0.48
C ALA A 138 20.82 8.01 -0.15
N PRO A 139 21.40 9.14 0.26
CA PRO A 139 22.77 9.16 0.79
C PRO A 139 22.98 8.20 1.98
N SER A 140 21.94 8.01 2.80
CA SER A 140 21.86 7.01 3.85
C SER A 140 20.42 6.47 3.92
N ILE A 141 20.26 5.18 3.66
CA ILE A 141 18.98 4.48 3.85
C ILE A 141 18.61 4.46 5.32
N ALA A 142 19.60 4.28 6.21
CA ALA A 142 19.37 4.30 7.65
C ALA A 142 18.74 5.61 8.12
N ALA A 143 19.29 6.75 7.69
CA ALA A 143 18.73 8.07 8.01
C ALA A 143 17.36 8.30 7.36
N LEU A 144 17.12 7.77 6.16
CA LEU A 144 15.82 7.88 5.47
C LEU A 144 14.72 7.14 6.24
N LEU A 145 15.02 5.93 6.70
CA LEU A 145 14.07 5.05 7.38
C LEU A 145 13.95 5.34 8.89
N GLY A 146 15.02 5.85 9.50
CA GLY A 146 15.17 5.94 10.96
C GLY A 146 15.80 4.70 11.60
N THR A 147 16.29 3.74 10.81
CA THR A 147 16.95 2.51 11.25
C THR A 147 17.77 1.89 10.13
N ASP A 148 18.84 1.17 10.48
CA ASP A 148 19.67 0.42 9.55
C ASP A 148 18.91 -0.72 8.87
N GLN A 149 17.98 -1.35 9.60
CA GLN A 149 17.21 -2.48 9.10
C GLN A 149 15.87 -2.61 9.84
N LEU A 150 14.83 -2.93 9.07
CA LEU A 150 13.52 -3.26 9.60
C LEU A 150 13.43 -4.75 9.94
N HIS A 151 12.73 -5.06 11.04
CA HIS A 151 12.52 -6.40 11.54
C HIS A 151 11.02 -6.66 11.81
N PRO A 152 10.60 -7.94 11.81
CA PRO A 152 9.29 -8.31 12.35
C PRO A 152 9.13 -7.76 13.77
N GLY A 153 7.99 -7.11 14.03
CA GLY A 153 7.71 -6.44 15.30
C GLY A 153 7.88 -4.92 15.26
N ASP A 154 8.66 -4.38 14.31
CA ASP A 154 8.83 -2.93 14.17
C ASP A 154 7.54 -2.25 13.69
N TRP A 155 7.42 -0.98 14.06
CA TRP A 155 6.29 -0.14 13.70
C TRP A 155 6.72 0.85 12.62
N VAL A 156 5.95 0.96 11.55
CA VAL A 156 6.30 1.80 10.41
C VAL A 156 5.12 2.64 9.93
N THR A 157 5.43 3.75 9.27
CA THR A 157 4.51 4.52 8.45
C THR A 157 4.90 4.41 6.99
N LEU A 158 3.89 4.38 6.12
CA LEU A 158 4.01 4.40 4.68
C LEU A 158 3.28 5.63 4.16
N ASP A 159 3.96 6.45 3.37
CA ASP A 159 3.33 7.53 2.60
C ASP A 159 3.58 7.37 1.10
N ARG A 160 2.82 8.14 0.30
CA ARG A 160 2.91 8.21 -1.17
C ARG A 160 2.75 6.87 -1.90
N SER A 161 2.18 5.88 -1.21
CA SER A 161 1.95 4.56 -1.77
C SER A 161 1.00 4.63 -2.97
N ARG A 162 1.37 3.92 -4.02
CA ARG A 162 0.43 3.51 -5.06
C ARG A 162 -0.11 2.13 -4.69
N ILE A 163 -1.43 2.00 -4.61
CA ILE A 163 -2.05 0.78 -4.08
C ILE A 163 -2.61 -0.03 -5.24
N ASP A 164 -2.05 -1.22 -5.44
CA ASP A 164 -2.48 -2.16 -6.45
C ASP A 164 -3.18 -3.35 -5.81
N ILE A 165 -4.28 -3.81 -6.43
CA ILE A 165 -4.95 -5.05 -6.04
C ILE A 165 -4.35 -6.24 -6.79
N LEU A 166 -4.10 -7.32 -6.06
CA LEU A 166 -3.66 -8.61 -6.61
C LEU A 166 -4.83 -9.58 -6.83
N GLY A 167 -5.93 -9.38 -6.11
CA GLY A 167 -7.15 -10.17 -6.21
C GLY A 167 -8.20 -9.72 -5.20
N PHE A 168 -9.45 -10.11 -5.46
CA PHE A 168 -10.59 -9.92 -4.58
C PHE A 168 -11.35 -11.25 -4.50
N GLU A 169 -11.71 -11.67 -3.30
CA GLU A 169 -12.42 -12.91 -3.03
C GLU A 169 -13.68 -12.57 -2.23
N SER A 170 -14.85 -12.79 -2.83
CA SER A 170 -16.18 -12.42 -2.28
C SER A 170 -17.00 -13.64 -1.90
#